data_AF-A0A367IN21-F1
#
_entry.id   AF-A0A367IN21-F1
#
_cell.length_a   1.000
_cell.length_b   1.000
_cell.length_c   1.000
_cell.angle_alpha   90.00
_cell.angle_beta   90.00
_cell.angle_gamma   90.00
#
_symmetry.space_group_name_H-M   'P 1'
#
loop_
_entity.id
_entity.type
_entity.pdbx_description
1 polymer ?
#
loop_
_entity_poly.entity_id
_entity_poly.type
_entity_poly.pdbx_seq_one_letter_code
_entity_poly.pdbx_strand_id
1 'polypeptide(L)'
;MTVQYSSEIMLFNMPKKLPPGGKEMSSIVLSNQKVIDIIVNFLTKAEPDTYRLGHIQSNNKRESVVYLPRSSVSETHPPIVVLVQDNVNRKYMSELIDQSIDASEKYDVLPHVLLICTDSVDEKILGNSEPVKEHESLHQAVCTFWAKSCYIVTKGYAHKQERDVLDPLEAIHYVLSSKVPNLLNLKHRSDPTVISLYEAAMEETKQFVDTNRTLLEDVVTICSFSEKKFEKIYDLLKDKFPPDNEVLTLAREGADHLSKLKSEYQETLSTDSTNESIAPMYEPPNASKIDNNDLSVSPDVLATLIHDASRKNDKRPIHFRKVNTDFPPKTLQDPKTTSPIVKEEPSSSVDFNPRPIINRTKGSRWTDEEFEFADSVRLKFYGRMDWNLCLKDGHTKDYFLNLGTGASLKTTFYKQRKIRLSDYRLIALI
;
A
#
# COMPACT_ATOMS: atom_id res chain seq x y z
N MET A 1 39.68 -15.56 5.01
CA MET A 1 38.80 -16.46 4.24
C MET A 1 38.15 -15.62 3.15
N THR A 2 38.48 -15.85 1.89
CA THR A 2 37.82 -15.20 0.76
C THR A 2 36.42 -15.80 0.62
N VAL A 3 35.38 -15.04 0.95
CA VAL A 3 34.00 -15.46 0.71
C VAL A 3 33.83 -15.53 -0.81
N GLN A 4 33.66 -16.74 -1.33
CA GLN A 4 33.47 -16.97 -2.76
C GLN A 4 32.00 -16.69 -3.06
N TYR A 5 31.70 -15.49 -3.55
CA TYR A 5 30.36 -15.10 -3.95
C TYR A 5 29.92 -15.87 -5.19
N SER A 6 28.65 -16.28 -5.25
CA SER A 6 28.07 -16.76 -6.51
C SER A 6 28.16 -15.63 -7.53
N SER A 7 28.77 -15.87 -8.70
CA SER A 7 28.85 -14.86 -9.77
C SER A 7 27.45 -14.37 -10.20
N GLU A 8 26.42 -15.18 -9.93
CA GLU A 8 25.03 -14.88 -10.25
C GLU A 8 24.47 -13.68 -9.47
N ILE A 9 24.71 -13.56 -8.15
CA ILE A 9 24.15 -12.47 -7.34
C ILE A 9 24.72 -11.11 -7.74
N MET A 10 25.99 -11.08 -8.18
CA MET A 10 26.66 -9.86 -8.60
C MET A 10 26.09 -9.34 -9.93
N LEU A 11 25.69 -10.25 -10.81
CA LEU A 11 25.09 -9.93 -12.11
C LEU A 11 23.58 -9.75 -12.02
N PHE A 12 22.95 -10.21 -10.94
CA PHE A 12 21.53 -10.05 -10.71
C PHE A 12 21.15 -8.56 -10.65
N ASN A 13 20.05 -8.23 -11.32
CA ASN A 13 19.48 -6.90 -11.33
C ASN A 13 18.00 -7.03 -11.02
N MET A 14 17.53 -6.32 -10.01
CA MET A 14 16.11 -6.33 -9.68
C MET A 14 15.27 -5.83 -10.87
N PRO A 15 14.09 -6.43 -11.15
CA PRO A 15 13.23 -5.99 -12.22
C PRO A 15 12.88 -4.50 -12.07
N LYS A 16 12.85 -3.76 -13.18
CA LYS A 16 12.54 -2.32 -13.16
C LYS A 16 11.16 -2.01 -12.56
N LYS A 17 10.21 -2.95 -12.69
CA LYS A 17 8.86 -2.86 -12.11
C LYS A 17 8.86 -3.07 -10.59
N LEU A 18 9.93 -3.64 -10.03
CA LEU A 18 10.10 -3.93 -8.61
C LEU A 18 11.40 -3.29 -8.08
N PRO A 19 11.51 -1.95 -8.09
CA PRO A 19 12.72 -1.30 -7.59
C PRO A 19 12.88 -1.58 -6.08
N PRO A 20 14.11 -1.75 -5.57
CA PRO A 20 14.35 -1.86 -4.14
C PRO A 20 13.82 -0.63 -3.40
N GLY A 21 13.26 -0.84 -2.20
CA GLY A 21 12.52 0.21 -1.47
C GLY A 21 11.15 0.56 -2.02
N GLY A 22 10.82 0.07 -3.22
CA GLY A 22 9.45 0.05 -3.73
C GLY A 22 8.57 -0.84 -2.85
N LYS A 23 7.26 -0.60 -2.90
CA LYS A 23 6.30 -1.23 -2.00
C LYS A 23 6.33 -2.77 -2.14
N GLU A 24 6.18 -3.27 -3.37
CA GLU A 24 6.15 -4.71 -3.64
C GLU A 24 7.47 -5.38 -3.30
N MET A 25 8.60 -4.79 -3.72
CA MET A 25 9.94 -5.34 -3.45
C MET A 25 10.26 -5.33 -1.96
N SER A 26 9.87 -4.28 -1.22
CA SER A 26 10.03 -4.24 0.22
C SER A 26 9.23 -5.34 0.91
N SER A 27 7.98 -5.56 0.48
CA SER A 27 7.16 -6.67 0.99
C SER A 27 7.79 -8.02 0.70
N ILE A 28 8.36 -8.20 -0.49
CA ILE A 28 9.07 -9.42 -0.90
C ILE A 28 10.27 -9.68 0.02
N VAL A 29 11.18 -8.71 0.16
CA VAL A 29 12.39 -8.86 1.00
C VAL A 29 12.02 -9.10 2.46
N LEU A 30 11.02 -8.37 2.99
CA LEU A 30 10.54 -8.51 4.36
C LEU A 30 9.75 -9.80 4.62
N SER A 31 9.40 -10.55 3.58
CA SER A 31 8.74 -11.86 3.70
C SER A 31 9.74 -13.01 3.90
N ASN A 32 11.01 -12.78 3.60
CA ASN A 32 12.05 -13.81 3.73
C ASN A 32 12.37 -14.10 5.21
N GLN A 33 12.39 -15.38 5.59
CA GLN A 33 12.54 -15.80 7.00
C GLN A 33 13.82 -15.26 7.66
N LYS A 34 14.94 -15.15 6.93
CA LYS A 34 16.19 -14.59 7.49
C LYS A 34 16.00 -13.13 7.90
N VAL A 35 15.26 -12.36 7.10
CA VAL A 35 14.97 -10.95 7.37
C VAL A 35 13.99 -10.81 8.54
N ILE A 36 12.99 -11.70 8.60
CA ILE A 36 12.08 -11.80 9.75
C ILE A 36 12.88 -12.02 11.03
N ASP A 37 13.79 -12.99 11.04
CA ASP A 37 14.59 -13.32 12.22
C ASP A 37 15.50 -12.17 12.66
N ILE A 38 16.11 -11.44 11.73
CA ILE A 38 16.89 -10.23 12.02
C ILE A 38 16.02 -9.19 12.75
N ILE A 39 14.87 -8.85 12.19
CA ILE A 39 13.97 -7.82 12.76
C ILE A 39 13.40 -8.27 14.11
N VAL A 40 13.00 -9.52 14.22
CA VAL A 40 12.42 -10.10 15.44
C VAL A 40 13.45 -10.15 16.55
N ASN A 41 14.67 -10.63 16.26
CA ASN A 41 15.75 -10.66 17.23
C ASN A 41 16.10 -9.24 17.69
N PHE A 42 16.13 -8.28 16.76
CA PHE A 42 16.35 -6.89 17.09
C PHE A 42 15.32 -6.36 18.12
N LEU A 43 14.03 -6.50 17.81
CA LEU A 43 12.93 -5.91 18.57
C LEU A 43 12.61 -6.63 19.88
N THR A 44 12.76 -7.95 19.90
CA THR A 44 12.23 -8.79 20.99
C THR A 44 13.29 -9.66 21.66
N LYS A 45 14.51 -9.72 21.11
CA LYS A 45 15.58 -10.65 21.52
C LYS A 45 15.18 -12.12 21.42
N ALA A 46 14.15 -12.43 20.62
CA ALA A 46 13.77 -13.82 20.37
C ALA A 46 14.79 -14.52 19.46
N GLU A 47 14.85 -15.84 19.61
CA GLU A 47 15.69 -16.72 18.77
C GLU A 47 15.14 -16.81 17.33
N PRO A 48 16.00 -17.17 16.35
CA PRO A 48 15.57 -17.43 14.98
C PRO A 48 14.39 -18.42 14.90
N ASP A 49 13.59 -18.33 13.84
CA ASP A 49 12.40 -19.14 13.58
C ASP A 49 11.25 -19.00 14.61
N THR A 50 11.38 -18.14 15.63
CA THR A 50 10.31 -17.93 16.64
C THR A 50 9.07 -17.28 16.03
N TYR A 51 9.25 -16.47 14.98
CA TYR A 51 8.18 -15.80 14.27
C TYR A 51 8.08 -16.31 12.84
N ARG A 52 6.93 -16.08 12.23
CA ARG A 52 6.67 -16.35 10.82
C ARG A 52 5.90 -15.20 10.20
N LEU A 53 5.92 -15.15 8.88
CA LEU A 53 5.04 -14.28 8.14
C LEU A 53 3.57 -14.61 8.46
N GLY A 54 2.86 -13.59 8.94
CA GLY A 54 1.42 -13.60 9.13
C GLY A 54 0.68 -13.27 7.85
N HIS A 55 -0.65 -13.29 7.91
CA HIS A 55 -1.46 -12.90 6.76
C HIS A 55 -1.35 -11.38 6.53
N ILE A 56 -0.84 -10.99 5.36
CA ILE A 56 -0.77 -9.59 4.90
C ILE A 56 -2.19 -9.02 4.85
N GLN A 57 -2.51 -8.06 5.73
CA GLN A 57 -3.80 -7.37 5.69
C GLN A 57 -3.74 -6.19 4.73
N SER A 58 -4.04 -6.45 3.45
CA SER A 58 -4.26 -5.40 2.46
C SER A 58 -5.70 -4.87 2.56
N ASN A 59 -6.06 -4.25 3.68
CA ASN A 59 -7.37 -3.61 3.79
C ASN A 59 -7.38 -2.18 3.24
N ASN A 60 -6.23 -1.49 3.16
CA ASN A 60 -6.16 -0.08 2.75
C ASN A 60 -4.89 0.26 1.95
N LYS A 61 -4.77 -0.20 0.69
CA LYS A 61 -3.77 0.23 -0.33
C LYS A 61 -2.27 0.15 0.02
N ARG A 62 -1.89 -0.10 1.28
CA ARG A 62 -0.52 -0.12 1.80
C ARG A 62 -0.24 -1.50 2.36
N GLU A 63 0.90 -2.07 1.98
CA GLU A 63 1.33 -3.39 2.40
C GLU A 63 2.12 -3.21 3.68
N SER A 64 1.48 -3.52 4.80
CA SER A 64 2.20 -3.82 6.03
C SER A 64 2.46 -5.32 6.08
N VAL A 65 3.66 -5.66 6.54
CA VAL A 65 4.05 -7.04 6.79
C VAL A 65 3.84 -7.30 8.27
N VAL A 66 3.07 -8.33 8.61
CA VAL A 66 2.79 -8.68 10.00
C VAL A 66 3.50 -9.98 10.33
N TYR A 67 4.38 -9.97 11.33
CA TYR A 67 5.01 -11.17 11.86
C TYR A 67 4.24 -11.66 13.07
N LEU A 68 3.99 -12.98 13.09
CA LEU A 68 3.26 -13.64 14.15
C LEU A 68 4.16 -14.65 14.84
N PRO A 69 4.09 -14.77 16.17
CA PRO A 69 4.79 -15.82 16.88
C PRO A 69 4.27 -17.19 16.42
N ARG A 70 5.15 -18.18 16.36
CA ARG A 70 4.75 -19.56 16.13
C ARG A 70 4.05 -20.11 17.38
N SER A 71 3.08 -21.00 17.17
CA SER A 71 2.13 -21.49 18.18
C SER A 71 2.79 -22.07 19.44
N SER A 72 4.02 -22.58 19.33
CA SER A 72 4.81 -23.15 20.44
C SER A 72 5.33 -22.11 21.45
N VAL A 73 5.26 -20.80 21.12
CA VAL A 73 5.87 -19.70 21.90
C VAL A 73 4.86 -18.53 22.09
N SER A 74 3.59 -18.78 21.76
CA SER A 74 2.58 -17.77 21.40
C SER A 74 1.98 -16.96 22.56
N GLU A 75 2.02 -17.44 23.81
CA GLU A 75 1.30 -16.75 24.90
C GLU A 75 2.04 -15.51 25.43
N THR A 76 3.34 -15.35 25.12
CA THR A 76 4.17 -14.26 25.67
C THR A 76 4.65 -13.24 24.63
N HIS A 77 4.38 -13.48 23.34
CA HIS A 77 4.97 -12.72 22.25
C HIS A 77 3.90 -11.97 21.44
N PRO A 78 3.94 -10.63 21.39
CA PRO A 78 2.98 -9.85 20.62
C PRO A 78 3.28 -9.92 19.11
N PRO A 79 2.30 -9.66 18.24
CA PRO A 79 2.54 -9.50 16.81
C PRO A 79 3.48 -8.32 16.53
N ILE A 80 4.23 -8.40 15.43
CA ILE A 80 5.10 -7.31 14.96
C ILE A 80 4.55 -6.79 13.64
N VAL A 81 4.32 -5.49 13.53
CA VAL A 81 3.90 -4.82 12.30
C VAL A 81 5.08 -4.07 11.73
N VAL A 82 5.52 -4.43 10.53
CA VAL A 82 6.62 -3.78 9.81
C VAL A 82 6.06 -3.05 8.59
N LEU A 83 6.47 -1.80 8.43
CA LEU A 83 6.06 -0.97 7.30
C LEU A 83 7.27 -0.26 6.70
N VAL A 84 7.25 -0.12 5.38
CA VAL A 84 8.23 0.65 4.62
C VAL A 84 7.52 1.81 3.95
N GLN A 85 8.07 3.01 4.11
CA GLN A 85 7.47 4.22 3.55
C GLN A 85 8.55 5.24 3.18
N ASP A 86 8.41 5.87 2.00
CA ASP A 86 9.30 6.95 1.58
C ASP A 86 9.20 8.17 2.51
N ASN A 87 7.99 8.70 2.65
CA ASN A 87 7.74 9.92 3.40
C ASN A 87 6.77 9.66 4.55
N VAL A 88 7.27 9.83 5.78
CA VAL A 88 6.50 9.64 7.01
C VAL A 88 6.00 11.00 7.50
N ASN A 89 4.69 11.19 7.43
CA ASN A 89 4.01 12.42 7.86
C ASN A 89 2.87 12.10 8.82
N ARG A 90 2.22 13.14 9.37
CA ARG A 90 1.12 12.97 10.34
C ARG A 90 -0.03 12.11 9.81
N LYS A 91 -0.38 12.25 8.51
CA LYS A 91 -1.43 11.44 7.88
C LYS A 91 -1.03 9.96 7.92
N TYR A 92 0.21 9.66 7.55
CA TYR A 92 0.73 8.30 7.60
C TYR A 92 0.72 7.72 9.02
N MET A 93 1.15 8.50 10.03
CA MET A 93 1.11 8.05 11.42
C MET A 93 -0.31 7.74 11.90
N SER A 94 -1.31 8.51 11.46
CA SER A 94 -2.72 8.19 11.77
C SER A 94 -3.13 6.83 11.20
N GLU A 95 -2.77 6.55 9.94
CA GLU A 95 -3.07 5.26 9.31
C GLU A 95 -2.30 4.09 9.95
N LEU A 96 -1.08 4.34 10.44
CA LEU A 96 -0.29 3.37 11.19
C LEU A 96 -0.95 3.01 12.52
N ILE A 97 -1.50 4.00 13.21
CA ILE A 97 -2.27 3.80 14.45
C ILE A 97 -3.49 2.93 14.16
N ASP A 98 -4.26 3.23 13.11
CA ASP A 98 -5.42 2.44 12.72
C ASP A 98 -5.04 0.97 12.43
N GLN A 99 -3.95 0.74 11.69
CA GLN A 99 -3.45 -0.62 11.41
C GLN A 99 -2.99 -1.36 12.68
N SER A 100 -2.43 -0.64 13.64
CA SER A 100 -1.97 -1.23 14.90
C SER A 100 -3.15 -1.61 15.80
N ILE A 101 -4.21 -0.78 15.79
CA ILE A 101 -5.48 -1.09 16.45
C ILE A 101 -6.12 -2.32 15.81
N ASP A 102 -6.22 -2.38 14.48
CA ASP A 102 -6.74 -3.54 13.75
C ASP A 102 -5.96 -4.84 14.09
N ALA A 103 -4.63 -4.75 14.17
CA ALA A 103 -3.79 -5.86 14.59
C ALA A 103 -4.08 -6.25 16.05
N SER A 104 -4.22 -5.28 16.94
CA SER A 104 -4.51 -5.54 18.36
C SER A 104 -5.89 -6.18 18.58
N GLU A 105 -6.92 -5.74 17.85
CA GLU A 105 -8.26 -6.32 17.91
C GLU A 105 -8.27 -7.76 17.38
N LYS A 106 -7.46 -8.04 16.36
CA LYS A 106 -7.37 -9.35 15.74
C LYS A 106 -6.63 -10.38 16.60
N TYR A 107 -5.57 -9.96 17.29
CA TYR A 107 -4.68 -10.85 18.02
C TYR A 107 -4.78 -10.71 19.55
N ASP A 108 -5.68 -9.85 20.03
CA ASP A 108 -5.94 -9.57 21.45
C ASP A 108 -4.71 -9.11 22.25
N VAL A 109 -3.72 -8.51 21.55
CA VAL A 109 -2.46 -8.04 22.13
C VAL A 109 -1.94 -6.83 21.34
N LEU A 110 -1.44 -5.80 22.03
CA LEU A 110 -0.81 -4.64 21.39
C LEU A 110 0.48 -5.04 20.63
N PRO A 111 0.64 -4.65 19.34
CA PRO A 111 1.78 -5.05 18.54
C PRO A 111 3.07 -4.29 18.90
N HIS A 112 4.22 -4.84 18.50
CA HIS A 112 5.42 -4.03 18.25
C HIS A 112 5.35 -3.46 16.84
N VAL A 113 5.74 -2.20 16.65
CA VAL A 113 5.69 -1.52 15.36
C VAL A 113 7.09 -1.08 14.94
N LEU A 114 7.46 -1.40 13.70
CA LEU A 114 8.70 -0.97 13.07
C LEU A 114 8.37 -0.24 11.76
N LEU A 115 8.72 1.04 11.69
CA LEU A 115 8.57 1.89 10.53
C LEU A 115 9.94 2.17 9.91
N ILE A 116 10.16 1.67 8.70
CA ILE A 116 11.37 1.90 7.92
C ILE A 116 11.11 3.07 6.96
N CYS A 117 11.70 4.23 7.26
CA CYS A 117 11.57 5.43 6.44
C CYS A 117 12.68 5.51 5.40
N THR A 118 12.34 5.34 4.13
CA THR A 118 13.30 5.30 3.02
C THR A 118 13.67 6.67 2.44
N ASP A 119 12.96 7.75 2.82
CA ASP A 119 13.31 9.10 2.38
C ASP A 119 13.32 10.15 3.50
N SER A 120 12.15 10.61 3.96
CA SER A 120 12.06 11.70 4.95
C SER A 120 10.97 11.49 6.00
N VAL A 121 11.22 11.97 7.22
CA VAL A 121 10.25 12.00 8.31
C VAL A 121 9.97 13.45 8.69
N ASP A 122 8.70 13.79 8.91
CA ASP A 122 8.29 15.09 9.44
C ASP A 122 9.03 15.38 10.77
N GLU A 123 9.69 16.53 10.86
CA GLU A 123 10.46 16.95 12.04
C GLU A 123 9.61 16.94 13.32
N LYS A 124 8.30 17.16 13.22
CA LYS A 124 7.40 17.10 14.38
C LYS A 124 7.21 15.69 14.90
N ILE A 125 7.32 14.67 14.03
CA ILE A 125 7.26 13.27 14.43
C ILE A 125 8.58 12.91 15.12
N LEU A 126 9.71 13.27 14.52
CA LEU A 126 11.03 13.02 15.11
C LEU A 126 11.24 13.78 16.43
N GLY A 127 10.79 15.02 16.52
CA GLY A 127 10.86 15.82 17.75
C GLY A 127 10.01 15.29 18.90
N ASN A 128 9.06 14.39 18.61
CA ASN A 128 8.25 13.68 19.61
C ASN A 128 8.72 12.22 19.81
N SER A 129 9.92 11.89 19.35
CA SER A 129 10.53 10.57 19.49
C SER A 129 11.89 10.67 20.18
N GLU A 130 12.26 9.62 20.88
CA GLU A 130 13.54 9.54 21.60
C GLU A 130 14.54 8.73 20.78
N PRO A 131 15.78 9.21 20.56
CA PRO A 131 16.81 8.42 19.89
C PRO A 131 17.20 7.22 20.76
N VAL A 132 17.36 6.06 20.13
CA VAL A 132 17.83 4.84 20.80
C VAL A 132 19.35 4.87 20.86
N LYS A 133 19.93 4.81 22.07
CA LYS A 133 21.37 5.06 22.28
C LYS A 133 22.28 4.08 21.55
N GLU A 134 21.82 2.85 21.39
CA GLU A 134 22.56 1.76 20.74
C GLU A 134 22.53 1.86 19.21
N HIS A 135 21.58 2.62 18.63
CA HIS A 135 21.33 2.68 17.18
C HIS A 135 21.05 4.11 16.72
N GLU A 136 22.05 4.77 16.12
CA GLU A 136 22.00 6.19 15.72
C GLU A 136 20.88 6.53 14.73
N SER A 137 20.44 5.56 13.93
CA SER A 137 19.39 5.71 12.91
C SER A 137 17.97 5.47 13.46
N LEU A 138 17.86 5.05 14.72
CA LEU A 138 16.63 4.54 15.30
C LEU A 138 16.04 5.49 16.34
N HIS A 139 14.74 5.75 16.18
CA HIS A 139 13.97 6.56 17.09
C HIS A 139 12.80 5.78 17.66
N GLN A 140 12.54 5.90 18.96
CA GLN A 140 11.37 5.35 19.61
C GLN A 140 10.29 6.43 19.72
N ALA A 141 9.17 6.22 19.04
CA ALA A 141 8.03 7.13 19.07
C ALA A 141 7.08 6.80 20.22
N VAL A 142 6.41 7.83 20.76
CA VAL A 142 5.34 7.66 21.75
C VAL A 142 4.17 6.89 21.11
N CYS A 143 3.80 5.76 21.71
CA CYS A 143 2.81 4.84 21.15
C CYS A 143 1.78 4.32 22.17
N THR A 144 1.56 5.09 23.23
CA THR A 144 0.64 4.72 24.31
C THR A 144 -0.75 4.38 23.76
N PHE A 145 -1.30 3.25 24.23
CA PHE A 145 -2.64 2.73 23.91
C PHE A 145 -2.85 2.07 22.54
N TRP A 146 -1.89 2.13 21.62
CA TRP A 146 -2.07 1.53 20.28
C TRP A 146 -0.94 0.60 19.84
N ALA A 147 0.21 0.62 20.52
CA ALA A 147 1.27 -0.37 20.36
C ALA A 147 2.03 -0.58 21.68
N LYS A 148 2.77 -1.69 21.76
CA LYS A 148 3.68 -1.98 22.88
C LYS A 148 4.99 -1.20 22.74
N SER A 149 5.48 -1.04 21.51
CA SER A 149 6.54 -0.11 21.15
C SER A 149 6.39 0.31 19.69
N CYS A 150 6.90 1.49 19.34
CA CYS A 150 6.95 1.98 17.96
C CYS A 150 8.34 2.52 17.69
N TYR A 151 9.03 1.91 16.73
CA TYR A 151 10.35 2.32 16.29
C TYR A 151 10.30 2.87 14.88
N ILE A 152 11.05 3.94 14.64
CA ILE A 152 11.18 4.61 13.35
C ILE A 152 12.66 4.54 12.97
N VAL A 153 12.97 3.80 11.91
CA VAL A 153 14.30 3.78 11.29
C VAL A 153 14.34 4.89 10.25
N THR A 154 15.28 5.81 10.38
CA THR A 154 15.46 6.91 9.45
C THR A 154 16.78 6.79 8.71
N LYS A 155 17.00 7.63 7.69
CA LYS A 155 18.33 7.85 7.11
C LYS A 155 19.27 8.41 8.18
N GLY A 156 19.90 7.52 8.94
CA GLY A 156 20.95 7.87 9.88
C GLY A 156 22.26 8.22 9.17
N TYR A 157 23.31 8.42 9.98
CA TYR A 157 24.67 8.66 9.49
C TYR A 157 25.32 7.44 8.82
N ALA A 158 24.66 6.28 8.74
CA ALA A 158 25.18 5.08 8.08
C ALA A 158 25.58 5.33 6.62
N HIS A 159 24.89 6.22 5.88
CA HIS A 159 25.31 6.64 4.54
C HIS A 159 26.63 7.43 4.48
N LYS A 160 27.11 7.91 5.64
CA LYS A 160 28.30 8.76 5.79
C LYS A 160 29.48 8.05 6.44
N GLN A 161 29.30 6.86 7.00
CA GLN A 161 30.37 6.13 7.67
C GLN A 161 31.03 5.13 6.73
N GLU A 162 32.36 5.14 6.70
CA GLU A 162 33.20 4.15 6.00
C GLU A 162 33.34 2.86 6.82
N ARG A 163 32.25 2.37 7.42
CA ARG A 163 32.29 1.06 8.08
C ARG A 163 32.21 -0.04 7.01
N ASP A 164 33.06 -1.04 7.14
CA ASP A 164 33.03 -2.20 6.24
C ASP A 164 31.79 -3.09 6.49
N VAL A 165 31.24 -3.06 7.71
CA VAL A 165 30.09 -3.87 8.13
C VAL A 165 29.06 -2.99 8.83
N LEU A 166 27.80 -3.12 8.41
CA LEU A 166 26.65 -2.41 8.96
C LEU A 166 25.98 -3.25 10.05
N ASP A 167 25.29 -2.58 10.98
CA ASP A 167 24.33 -3.27 11.84
C ASP A 167 23.23 -3.91 10.97
N PRO A 168 22.72 -5.12 11.28
CA PRO A 168 21.76 -5.79 10.42
C PRO A 168 20.49 -4.97 10.12
N LEU A 169 19.98 -4.20 11.07
CA LEU A 169 18.80 -3.34 10.84
C LEU A 169 19.17 -2.14 9.97
N GLU A 170 20.37 -1.59 10.14
CA GLU A 170 20.91 -0.53 9.28
C GLU A 170 21.17 -1.03 7.86
N ALA A 171 21.59 -2.28 7.68
CA ALA A 171 21.75 -2.91 6.37
C ALA A 171 20.40 -3.06 5.65
N ILE A 172 19.36 -3.50 6.35
CA ILE A 172 17.98 -3.56 5.81
C ILE A 172 17.54 -2.16 5.36
N HIS A 173 17.67 -1.16 6.25
CA HIS A 173 17.32 0.22 5.92
C HIS A 173 18.13 0.76 4.74
N TYR A 174 19.44 0.50 4.70
CA TYR A 174 20.35 0.93 3.64
C TYR A 174 19.93 0.36 2.28
N VAL A 175 19.68 -0.94 2.19
CA VAL A 175 19.26 -1.60 0.94
C VAL A 175 17.94 -0.99 0.45
N LEU A 176 16.94 -0.91 1.33
CA LEU A 176 15.62 -0.36 0.97
C LEU A 176 15.69 1.14 0.62
N SER A 177 16.55 1.92 1.28
CA SER A 177 16.65 3.37 1.03
C SER A 177 17.52 3.72 -0.17
N SER A 178 18.48 2.86 -0.52
CA SER A 178 19.39 3.09 -1.65
C SER A 178 18.67 3.06 -3.00
N LYS A 179 17.60 2.24 -3.09
CA LYS A 179 16.86 1.97 -4.33
C LYS A 179 17.75 1.54 -5.50
N VAL A 180 18.92 0.98 -5.21
CA VAL A 180 19.88 0.52 -6.22
C VAL A 180 19.53 -0.93 -6.60
N PRO A 181 19.24 -1.24 -7.88
CA PRO A 181 18.71 -2.56 -8.24
C PRO A 181 19.78 -3.67 -8.32
N ASN A 182 21.07 -3.31 -8.27
CA ASN A 182 22.19 -4.26 -8.40
C ASN A 182 23.22 -4.07 -7.27
N LEU A 183 23.69 -5.19 -6.72
CA LEU A 183 24.63 -5.24 -5.60
C LEU A 183 25.98 -4.56 -5.90
N LEU A 184 26.52 -4.66 -7.13
CA LEU A 184 27.82 -4.10 -7.51
C LEU A 184 27.90 -2.58 -7.37
N ASN A 185 26.75 -1.91 -7.46
CA ASN A 185 26.61 -0.46 -7.39
C ASN A 185 26.43 0.04 -5.95
N LEU A 186 26.37 -0.87 -4.96
CA LEU A 186 26.34 -0.50 -3.55
C LEU A 186 27.74 -0.27 -2.98
N LYS A 187 27.82 0.69 -2.06
CA LYS A 187 29.06 0.96 -1.31
C LYS A 187 29.39 -0.21 -0.39
N HIS A 188 28.40 -0.72 0.34
CA HIS A 188 28.54 -1.84 1.27
C HIS A 188 28.26 -3.21 0.61
N ARG A 189 28.68 -3.39 -0.65
CA ARG A 189 28.44 -4.64 -1.39
C ARG A 189 29.12 -5.88 -0.81
N SER A 190 30.11 -5.68 0.07
CA SER A 190 30.82 -6.74 0.78
C SER A 190 30.20 -7.07 2.14
N ASP A 191 29.18 -6.32 2.57
CA ASP A 191 28.52 -6.55 3.85
C ASP A 191 27.70 -7.86 3.79
N PRO A 192 27.88 -8.81 4.72
CA PRO A 192 27.19 -10.09 4.69
C PRO A 192 25.66 -9.97 4.73
N THR A 193 25.13 -8.98 5.46
CA THR A 193 23.68 -8.77 5.57
C THR A 193 23.15 -8.18 4.27
N VAL A 194 23.84 -7.20 3.68
CA VAL A 194 23.47 -6.63 2.37
C VAL A 194 23.45 -7.72 1.30
N ILE A 195 24.46 -8.60 1.27
CA ILE A 195 24.50 -9.72 0.34
C ILE A 195 23.31 -10.65 0.57
N SER A 196 23.06 -11.05 1.82
CA SER A 196 21.92 -11.92 2.16
C SER A 196 20.58 -11.30 1.78
N LEU A 197 20.44 -9.98 1.82
CA LEU A 197 19.22 -9.27 1.40
C LEU A 197 19.03 -9.31 -0.11
N TYR A 198 20.10 -9.17 -0.90
CA TYR A 198 20.03 -9.32 -2.36
C TYR A 198 19.80 -10.78 -2.78
N GLU A 199 20.36 -11.73 -2.05
CA GLU A 199 20.07 -13.16 -2.22
C GLU A 199 18.58 -13.44 -2.00
N ALA A 200 18.02 -12.96 -0.88
CA ALA A 200 16.60 -13.07 -0.59
C ALA A 200 15.74 -12.39 -1.67
N ALA A 201 16.09 -11.16 -2.06
CA ALA A 201 15.39 -10.47 -3.14
C ALA A 201 15.43 -11.24 -4.46
N MET A 202 16.58 -11.83 -4.81
CA MET A 202 16.75 -12.62 -6.03
C MET A 202 15.91 -13.90 -6.00
N GLU A 203 15.96 -14.66 -4.90
CA GLU A 203 15.19 -15.89 -4.72
C GLU A 203 13.69 -15.63 -4.83
N GLU A 204 13.19 -14.65 -4.07
CA GLU A 204 11.78 -14.33 -4.04
C GLU A 204 11.30 -13.69 -5.35
N THR A 205 12.14 -12.91 -6.04
CA THR A 205 11.81 -12.38 -7.36
C THR A 205 11.67 -13.50 -8.38
N LYS A 206 12.57 -14.48 -8.38
CA LYS A 206 12.46 -15.66 -9.26
C LYS A 206 11.15 -16.40 -9.00
N GLN A 207 10.83 -16.64 -7.73
CA GLN A 207 9.57 -17.28 -7.33
C GLN A 207 8.34 -16.47 -7.76
N PHE A 208 8.38 -15.15 -7.65
CA PHE A 208 7.31 -14.25 -8.10
C PHE A 208 7.12 -14.32 -9.61
N VAL A 209 8.21 -14.27 -10.39
CA VAL A 209 8.19 -14.39 -11.85
C VAL A 209 7.62 -15.75 -12.27
N ASP A 210 8.08 -16.84 -11.65
CA ASP A 210 7.60 -18.21 -11.94
C ASP A 210 6.10 -18.37 -11.63
N THR A 211 5.65 -17.80 -10.51
CA THR A 211 4.24 -17.85 -10.10
C THR A 211 3.37 -17.07 -11.09
N ASN A 212 3.79 -15.86 -11.48
CA ASN A 212 3.06 -15.05 -12.47
C ASN A 212 3.02 -15.72 -13.84
N ARG A 213 4.13 -16.33 -14.27
CA ARG A 213 4.19 -17.11 -15.51
C ARG A 213 3.16 -18.24 -15.49
N THR A 214 3.12 -19.01 -14.40
CA THR A 214 2.15 -20.11 -14.23
C THR A 214 0.71 -19.61 -14.25
N LEU A 215 0.42 -18.49 -13.58
CA LEU A 215 -0.91 -17.89 -13.59
C LEU A 215 -1.32 -17.40 -14.98
N LEU A 216 -0.40 -16.80 -15.73
CA LEU A 216 -0.64 -16.39 -17.11
C LEU A 216 -0.90 -17.60 -18.02
N GLU A 217 -0.18 -18.71 -17.84
CA GLU A 217 -0.42 -19.97 -18.55
C GLU A 217 -1.81 -20.56 -18.24
N ASP A 218 -2.25 -20.49 -16.99
CA ASP A 218 -3.61 -20.89 -16.58
C ASP A 218 -4.67 -20.01 -17.26
N VAL A 219 -4.46 -18.69 -17.30
CA VAL A 219 -5.37 -17.75 -17.98
C VAL A 219 -5.47 -18.06 -19.48
N VAL A 220 -4.33 -18.26 -20.16
CA VAL A 220 -4.28 -18.66 -21.57
C VAL A 220 -5.03 -19.98 -21.81
N THR A 221 -4.90 -20.94 -20.88
CA THR A 221 -5.60 -22.22 -20.92
C THR A 221 -7.11 -22.04 -20.77
N ILE A 222 -7.55 -21.19 -19.83
CA ILE A 222 -8.96 -20.85 -19.61
C ILE A 222 -9.56 -20.16 -20.85
N CYS A 223 -8.84 -19.21 -21.44
CA CYS A 223 -9.25 -18.54 -22.67
C CYS A 223 -9.43 -19.55 -23.80
N SER A 224 -8.44 -20.43 -24.01
CA SER A 224 -8.48 -21.48 -25.04
C SER A 224 -9.64 -22.46 -24.86
N PHE A 225 -9.92 -22.85 -23.61
CA PHE A 225 -11.04 -23.75 -23.31
C PHE A 225 -12.40 -23.06 -23.52
N SER A 226 -12.49 -21.79 -23.16
CA SER A 226 -13.72 -20.99 -23.30
C SER A 226 -14.00 -20.67 -24.76
N GLU A 227 -12.99 -20.33 -25.55
CA GLU A 227 -13.05 -20.10 -27.00
C GLU A 227 -13.65 -21.33 -27.71
N LYS A 228 -13.10 -22.52 -27.44
CA LYS A 228 -13.62 -23.80 -27.98
C LYS A 228 -15.08 -24.07 -27.62
N LYS A 229 -15.55 -23.61 -26.45
CA LYS A 229 -16.97 -23.75 -26.07
C LYS A 229 -17.86 -22.85 -26.91
N PHE A 230 -17.44 -21.61 -27.16
CA PHE A 230 -18.16 -20.67 -28.02
C PHE A 230 -18.20 -21.15 -29.47
N GLU A 231 -17.08 -21.65 -30.00
CA GLU A 231 -17.02 -22.29 -31.32
C GLU A 231 -17.99 -23.47 -31.42
N LYS A 232 -18.01 -24.34 -30.41
CA LYS A 232 -18.95 -25.48 -30.36
C LYS A 232 -20.42 -25.03 -30.29
N ILE A 233 -20.72 -23.97 -29.54
CA ILE A 233 -22.09 -23.40 -29.51
C ILE A 233 -22.46 -22.89 -30.89
N TYR A 234 -21.58 -22.12 -31.53
CA TYR A 234 -21.78 -21.62 -32.88
C TYR A 234 -22.04 -22.77 -33.88
N ASP A 235 -21.19 -23.81 -33.86
CA ASP A 235 -21.32 -24.97 -34.74
C ASP A 235 -22.63 -25.74 -34.56
N LEU A 236 -23.15 -25.84 -33.34
CA LEU A 236 -24.43 -26.51 -33.05
C LEU A 236 -25.66 -25.70 -33.50
N LEU A 237 -25.49 -24.39 -33.68
CA LEU A 237 -26.58 -23.45 -33.95
C LEU A 237 -26.60 -22.93 -35.39
N LYS A 238 -25.47 -22.95 -36.10
CA LYS A 238 -25.32 -22.35 -37.44
C LYS A 238 -26.28 -22.91 -38.49
N ASP A 239 -26.69 -24.18 -38.36
CA ASP A 239 -27.62 -24.82 -39.28
C ASP A 239 -29.10 -24.62 -38.86
N LYS A 240 -29.34 -24.12 -37.63
CA LYS A 240 -30.68 -23.97 -37.05
C LYS A 240 -31.22 -22.54 -37.14
N PHE A 241 -30.33 -21.56 -37.30
CA PHE A 241 -30.66 -20.15 -37.31
C PHE A 241 -30.07 -19.47 -38.53
N PRO A 242 -30.71 -18.39 -39.03
CA PRO A 242 -30.14 -17.61 -40.11
C PRO A 242 -28.84 -16.91 -39.64
N PRO A 243 -27.90 -16.60 -40.56
CA PRO A 243 -26.56 -16.10 -40.20
C PRO A 243 -26.53 -14.78 -39.42
N ASP A 244 -27.61 -13.99 -39.49
CA ASP A 244 -27.81 -12.70 -38.81
C ASP A 244 -28.45 -12.84 -37.43
N ASN A 245 -28.66 -14.08 -36.95
CA ASN A 245 -29.20 -14.32 -35.62
C ASN A 245 -28.27 -13.83 -34.52
N GLU A 246 -28.82 -13.06 -33.57
CA GLU A 246 -28.10 -12.47 -32.44
C GLU A 246 -27.29 -13.51 -31.63
N VAL A 247 -27.80 -14.72 -31.45
CA VAL A 247 -27.12 -15.78 -30.68
C VAL A 247 -25.87 -16.27 -31.41
N LEU A 248 -25.90 -16.36 -32.75
CA LEU A 248 -24.73 -16.73 -33.54
C LEU A 248 -23.68 -15.63 -33.53
N THR A 249 -24.11 -14.37 -33.61
CA THR A 249 -23.24 -13.19 -33.48
C THR A 249 -22.54 -13.17 -32.13
N LEU A 250 -23.28 -13.29 -31.03
CA LEU A 250 -22.73 -13.34 -29.67
C LEU A 250 -21.76 -14.52 -29.48
N ALA A 251 -22.05 -15.68 -30.06
CA ALA A 251 -21.16 -16.82 -29.96
C ALA A 251 -19.82 -16.57 -30.68
N ARG A 252 -19.86 -15.95 -31.87
CA ARG A 252 -18.65 -15.60 -32.62
C ARG A 252 -17.86 -14.49 -31.92
N GLU A 253 -18.52 -13.41 -31.52
CA GLU A 253 -17.89 -12.30 -30.79
C GLU A 253 -17.24 -12.78 -29.48
N GLY A 254 -17.89 -13.71 -28.78
CA GLY A 254 -17.33 -14.33 -27.58
C GLY A 254 -16.04 -15.12 -27.86
N ALA A 255 -16.01 -15.90 -28.94
CA ALA A 255 -14.81 -16.62 -29.38
C ALA A 255 -13.70 -15.65 -29.79
N ASP A 256 -14.01 -14.65 -30.62
CA ASP A 256 -13.06 -13.64 -31.10
C ASP A 256 -12.43 -12.84 -29.95
N HIS A 257 -13.25 -12.42 -28.98
CA HIS A 257 -12.79 -11.72 -27.79
C HIS A 257 -11.82 -12.56 -26.96
N LEU A 258 -12.12 -13.84 -26.75
CA LEU A 258 -11.25 -14.76 -26.02
C LEU A 258 -9.96 -15.06 -26.80
N SER A 259 -10.02 -15.15 -28.12
CA SER A 259 -8.85 -15.32 -28.99
C SER A 259 -7.91 -14.11 -28.90
N LYS A 260 -8.49 -12.90 -28.87
CA LYS A 260 -7.74 -11.65 -28.66
C LYS A 260 -7.06 -11.62 -27.29
N LEU A 261 -7.81 -11.88 -26.21
CA LEU A 261 -7.25 -11.93 -24.85
C LEU A 261 -6.12 -12.96 -24.73
N LYS A 262 -6.33 -14.16 -25.29
CA LYS A 262 -5.31 -15.21 -25.34
C LYS A 262 -4.03 -14.72 -26.00
N SER A 263 -4.12 -14.02 -27.14
CA SER A 263 -2.97 -13.45 -27.83
C SER A 263 -2.25 -12.38 -26.99
N GLU A 264 -3.00 -11.50 -26.33
CA GLU A 264 -2.43 -10.44 -25.47
C GLU A 264 -1.63 -11.06 -24.29
N TYR A 265 -2.15 -12.10 -23.65
CA TYR A 265 -1.43 -12.80 -22.57
C TYR A 265 -0.24 -13.64 -23.05
N GLN A 266 -0.33 -14.25 -24.24
CA GLN A 266 0.79 -14.98 -24.86
C GLN A 266 1.94 -14.06 -25.26
N GLU A 267 1.64 -12.86 -25.75
CA GLU A 267 2.65 -11.84 -26.01
C GLU A 267 3.37 -11.44 -24.72
N THR A 268 2.62 -11.23 -23.63
CA THR A 268 3.18 -10.92 -22.31
C THR A 268 4.15 -12.01 -21.84
N LEU A 269 3.75 -13.29 -21.90
CA LEU A 269 4.60 -14.45 -21.60
C LEU A 269 5.90 -14.48 -22.43
N SER A 270 5.84 -14.05 -23.69
CA SER A 270 6.98 -14.05 -24.61
C SER A 270 7.95 -12.90 -24.34
N THR A 271 7.43 -11.72 -23.97
CA THR A 271 8.25 -10.52 -23.72
C THR A 271 9.08 -10.60 -22.45
N ASP A 272 8.61 -11.31 -21.42
CA ASP A 272 9.36 -11.50 -20.18
C ASP A 272 10.64 -12.34 -20.36
N SER A 273 10.75 -13.15 -21.42
CA SER A 273 11.94 -13.96 -21.70
C SER A 273 13.14 -13.20 -22.28
N THR A 274 12.94 -11.96 -22.77
CA THR A 274 13.97 -11.23 -23.56
C THR A 274 14.55 -10.00 -22.88
N ASN A 275 14.01 -9.57 -21.74
CA ASN A 275 14.45 -8.35 -21.05
C ASN A 275 15.16 -8.58 -19.70
N GLU A 276 15.36 -9.83 -19.30
CA GLU A 276 16.11 -10.16 -18.09
C GLU A 276 17.51 -10.67 -18.48
N SER A 277 18.55 -10.11 -17.84
CA SER A 277 19.92 -10.65 -17.82
C SER A 277 20.87 -10.35 -18.98
N ILE A 278 20.97 -9.10 -19.43
CA ILE A 278 22.27 -8.59 -19.90
C ILE A 278 22.49 -7.20 -19.29
N ALA A 279 23.37 -7.12 -18.29
CA ALA A 279 23.93 -5.84 -17.87
C ALA A 279 24.60 -5.20 -19.11
N PRO A 280 24.27 -3.94 -19.48
CA PRO A 280 25.01 -3.28 -20.54
C PRO A 280 26.46 -3.18 -20.07
N MET A 281 27.32 -3.95 -20.70
CA MET A 281 28.76 -3.86 -20.52
C MET A 281 29.16 -2.46 -20.99
N TYR A 282 29.48 -1.57 -20.06
CA TYR A 282 30.09 -0.29 -20.42
C TYR A 282 31.42 -0.62 -21.11
N GLU A 283 31.49 -0.37 -22.42
CA GLU A 283 32.78 -0.31 -23.11
C GLU A 283 33.63 0.78 -22.44
N PRO A 284 34.87 0.48 -22.04
CA PRO A 284 35.76 1.50 -21.52
C PRO A 284 35.99 2.57 -22.60
N PRO A 285 36.08 3.86 -22.24
CA PRO A 285 36.40 4.90 -23.20
C PRO A 285 37.71 4.56 -23.91
N ASN A 286 37.65 4.41 -25.22
CA ASN A 286 38.83 4.27 -26.08
C ASN A 286 39.80 5.42 -25.75
N ALA A 287 40.92 5.05 -25.15
CA ALA A 287 42.08 5.92 -25.05
C ALA A 287 42.58 6.20 -26.47
N SER A 288 42.18 7.34 -27.01
CA SER A 288 42.77 7.90 -28.20
C SER A 288 43.17 9.35 -27.92
N LYS A 289 44.50 9.52 -27.91
CA LYS A 289 45.25 10.73 -28.22
C LYS A 289 45.08 11.90 -27.25
N ILE A 290 46.03 11.92 -26.32
CA ILE A 290 46.67 13.14 -25.84
C ILE A 290 47.13 13.93 -27.07
N ASP A 291 46.61 15.13 -27.23
CA ASP A 291 47.36 16.25 -27.82
C ASP A 291 47.04 17.51 -27.02
N ASN A 292 48.11 18.21 -26.67
CA ASN A 292 48.15 19.39 -25.83
C ASN A 292 47.45 20.58 -26.52
N ASN A 293 46.70 21.38 -25.77
CA ASN A 293 46.96 22.81 -25.70
C ASN A 293 46.18 23.52 -24.59
N ASP A 294 46.89 24.48 -23.99
CA ASP A 294 46.48 25.54 -23.09
C ASP A 294 45.03 26.04 -23.26
N LEU A 295 44.40 26.34 -22.13
CA LEU A 295 43.92 27.68 -21.82
C LEU A 295 43.62 27.80 -20.33
N SER A 296 44.45 28.58 -19.66
CA SER A 296 44.25 29.11 -18.32
C SER A 296 42.99 29.98 -18.27
N VAL A 297 42.13 29.74 -17.27
CA VAL A 297 41.04 30.65 -16.94
C VAL A 297 41.35 31.30 -15.59
N SER A 298 41.33 32.64 -15.62
CA SER A 298 41.72 33.56 -14.55
C SER A 298 40.86 33.43 -13.27
N PRO A 299 41.44 33.58 -12.06
CA PRO A 299 40.73 33.57 -10.77
C PRO A 299 39.59 34.60 -10.62
N ASP A 300 39.54 35.63 -11.47
CA ASP A 300 38.55 36.72 -11.35
C ASP A 300 37.13 36.34 -11.83
N VAL A 301 36.99 35.26 -12.59
CA VAL A 301 35.66 34.77 -13.04
C VAL A 301 34.94 34.04 -11.90
N LEU A 302 35.67 33.44 -10.95
CA LEU A 302 35.08 32.75 -9.80
C LEU A 302 34.57 33.73 -8.73
N ALA A 303 35.19 34.91 -8.59
CA ALA A 303 34.79 35.92 -7.62
C ALA A 303 33.46 36.62 -8.00
N THR A 304 33.16 36.68 -9.30
CA THR A 304 31.93 37.34 -9.80
C THR A 304 30.70 36.43 -9.62
N LEU A 305 30.87 35.10 -9.64
CA LEU A 305 29.79 34.12 -9.43
C LEU A 305 29.39 33.94 -7.96
N ILE A 306 30.27 34.27 -7.01
CA ILE A 306 29.99 34.17 -5.57
C ILE A 306 29.26 35.42 -5.04
N HIS A 307 29.34 36.55 -5.75
CA HIS A 307 28.71 37.81 -5.31
C HIS A 307 27.24 37.97 -5.76
N ASP A 308 26.78 37.19 -6.74
CA ASP A 308 25.40 37.24 -7.27
C ASP A 308 24.39 36.32 -6.56
N ALA A 309 24.86 35.40 -5.71
CA ALA A 309 23.98 34.51 -4.93
C ALA A 309 23.46 35.13 -3.61
N SER A 310 23.87 36.34 -3.25
CA SER A 310 23.54 36.98 -1.96
C SER A 310 22.51 38.13 -2.03
N ARG A 311 21.80 38.27 -3.15
CA ARG A 311 20.71 39.26 -3.31
C ARG A 311 19.42 38.61 -3.81
N LYS A 312 18.73 37.89 -2.92
CA LYS A 312 17.27 37.64 -3.02
C LYS A 312 16.72 37.14 -1.68
N ASN A 313 16.85 37.98 -0.66
CA ASN A 313 16.07 37.88 0.58
C ASN A 313 15.71 39.30 1.00
N ASP A 314 14.52 39.76 0.62
CA ASP A 314 13.85 40.83 1.36
C ASP A 314 12.37 40.91 0.94
N LYS A 315 11.47 40.55 1.85
CA LYS A 315 10.14 41.19 2.02
C LYS A 315 9.64 40.94 3.44
N ARG A 316 9.46 42.07 4.12
CA ARG A 316 9.24 42.34 5.54
C ARG A 316 7.86 41.94 6.08
N PRO A 317 7.66 41.97 7.41
CA PRO A 317 6.57 41.26 8.10
C PRO A 317 5.27 42.08 8.21
N ILE A 318 4.15 41.36 8.26
CA ILE A 318 2.81 41.91 8.51
C ILE A 318 2.52 41.83 10.02
N HIS A 319 2.18 42.98 10.60
CA HIS A 319 1.80 43.13 12.01
C HIS A 319 0.46 42.46 12.34
N PHE A 320 0.45 41.75 13.47
CA PHE A 320 -0.72 41.17 14.12
C PHE A 320 -1.67 42.25 14.68
N ARG A 321 -2.97 42.08 14.42
CA ARG A 321 -4.06 42.75 15.14
C ARG A 321 -4.64 41.77 16.16
N LYS A 322 -4.46 42.06 17.45
CA LYS A 322 -5.07 41.35 18.58
C LYS A 322 -6.58 41.55 18.56
N VAL A 323 -7.35 40.47 18.76
CA VAL A 323 -8.74 40.52 19.18
C VAL A 323 -8.83 39.77 20.51
N ASN A 324 -9.11 40.52 21.57
CA ASN A 324 -9.55 40.03 22.86
C ASN A 324 -11.00 39.57 22.75
N THR A 325 -11.33 38.41 23.32
CA THR A 325 -12.61 38.19 23.99
C THR A 325 -12.42 37.16 25.10
N ASP A 326 -12.37 37.67 26.33
CA ASP A 326 -12.63 36.94 27.56
C ASP A 326 -14.10 36.49 27.59
N PHE A 327 -14.38 35.23 27.93
CA PHE A 327 -15.63 34.86 28.62
C PHE A 327 -15.38 33.67 29.58
N PRO A 328 -16.05 33.63 30.75
CA PRO A 328 -15.69 32.83 31.93
C PRO A 328 -16.50 31.51 32.02
N PRO A 329 -16.24 30.62 33.02
CA PRO A 329 -16.82 29.28 33.04
C PRO A 329 -18.26 29.28 33.58
N LYS A 330 -19.11 28.42 33.02
CA LYS A 330 -20.47 28.17 33.52
C LYS A 330 -20.47 27.08 34.58
N THR A 331 -20.90 27.47 35.77
CA THR A 331 -21.28 26.64 36.92
C THR A 331 -22.63 25.95 36.69
N LEU A 332 -22.74 24.71 37.17
CA LEU A 332 -23.99 23.97 37.35
C LEU A 332 -24.86 24.61 38.44
N GLN A 333 -26.15 24.80 38.18
CA GLN A 333 -27.24 24.71 39.16
C GLN A 333 -28.55 24.27 38.47
N ASP A 334 -29.21 23.26 39.05
CA ASP A 334 -30.64 22.93 38.86
C ASP A 334 -31.52 24.06 39.46
N PRO A 335 -32.79 24.22 39.02
CA PRO A 335 -33.89 23.57 39.75
C PRO A 335 -35.16 23.19 38.96
N LYS A 336 -35.75 22.06 39.39
CA LYS A 336 -37.17 21.77 39.69
C LYS A 336 -38.32 22.51 38.96
N THR A 337 -39.15 21.67 38.33
CA THR A 337 -40.61 21.51 38.54
C THR A 337 -41.54 22.71 38.32
N THR A 338 -42.36 22.68 37.26
CA THR A 338 -43.85 22.74 37.31
C THR A 338 -44.48 22.63 35.91
N SER A 339 -45.44 21.72 35.75
CA SER A 339 -46.55 21.84 34.79
C SER A 339 -47.64 22.73 35.43
N PRO A 340 -48.57 23.43 34.72
CA PRO A 340 -49.58 22.75 33.90
C PRO A 340 -50.26 23.53 32.72
N ILE A 341 -51.02 22.78 31.90
CA ILE A 341 -52.35 23.12 31.31
C ILE A 341 -52.46 24.11 30.10
N VAL A 342 -52.81 23.49 28.95
CA VAL A 342 -53.89 23.87 27.99
C VAL A 342 -53.67 25.06 27.03
N LYS A 343 -53.62 24.83 25.70
CA LYS A 343 -54.74 24.96 24.72
C LYS A 343 -54.28 24.98 23.23
N GLU A 344 -55.11 24.34 22.41
CA GLU A 344 -55.47 24.64 21.00
C GLU A 344 -54.46 24.51 19.84
N GLU A 345 -54.84 23.64 18.88
CA GLU A 345 -54.34 23.54 17.51
C GLU A 345 -54.64 24.83 16.69
N PRO A 346 -53.99 25.04 15.54
CA PRO A 346 -54.64 24.57 14.32
C PRO A 346 -53.70 23.90 13.30
N SER A 347 -54.25 22.85 12.72
CA SER A 347 -54.01 22.28 11.40
C SER A 347 -53.28 23.17 10.38
N SER A 348 -52.15 22.68 9.87
CA SER A 348 -51.67 23.01 8.52
C SER A 348 -51.43 21.72 7.73
N SER A 349 -52.32 21.51 6.76
CA SER A 349 -52.21 20.50 5.71
C SER A 349 -51.03 20.85 4.80
N VAL A 350 -49.99 20.04 4.81
CA VAL A 350 -48.92 20.10 3.81
C VAL A 350 -49.27 19.12 2.70
N ASP A 351 -49.57 19.67 1.52
CA ASP A 351 -49.78 18.94 0.27
C ASP A 351 -48.58 18.02 -0.02
N PHE A 352 -48.80 16.71 0.09
CA PHE A 352 -47.90 15.71 -0.45
C PHE A 352 -48.09 15.65 -1.97
N ASN A 353 -47.20 16.32 -2.70
CA ASN A 353 -47.01 16.03 -4.12
C ASN A 353 -46.52 14.57 -4.24
N PRO A 354 -47.26 13.65 -4.91
CA PRO A 354 -46.78 12.31 -5.13
C PRO A 354 -45.52 12.37 -6.02
N ARG A 355 -44.37 12.04 -5.44
CA ARG A 355 -43.12 11.89 -6.21
C ARG A 355 -43.31 10.79 -7.26
N PRO A 356 -42.70 10.94 -8.44
CA PRO A 356 -42.82 9.97 -9.52
C PRO A 356 -42.38 8.58 -9.03
N ILE A 357 -43.27 7.60 -9.15
CA ILE A 357 -42.98 6.20 -8.86
C ILE A 357 -41.99 5.73 -9.93
N ILE A 358 -40.70 5.73 -9.58
CA ILE A 358 -39.67 5.10 -10.41
C ILE A 358 -39.87 3.58 -10.26
N ASN A 359 -40.53 2.98 -11.23
CA ASN A 359 -40.72 1.53 -11.32
C ASN A 359 -39.38 0.82 -11.56
N ARG A 360 -38.56 0.66 -10.51
CA ARG A 360 -37.42 -0.25 -10.55
C ARG A 360 -37.91 -1.67 -10.34
N THR A 361 -37.66 -2.54 -11.30
CA THR A 361 -37.95 -3.97 -11.21
C THR A 361 -37.18 -4.59 -10.04
N LYS A 362 -37.85 -5.46 -9.27
CA LYS A 362 -37.22 -6.26 -8.21
C LYS A 362 -36.07 -7.07 -8.83
N GLY A 363 -34.83 -6.64 -8.58
CA GLY A 363 -33.62 -7.25 -9.15
C GLY A 363 -32.60 -6.28 -9.73
N SER A 364 -32.91 -4.99 -9.84
CA SER A 364 -31.95 -3.97 -10.29
C SER A 364 -30.70 -3.94 -9.39
N ARG A 365 -29.53 -4.12 -10.01
CA ARG A 365 -28.20 -3.99 -9.39
C ARG A 365 -28.07 -2.57 -8.83
N TRP A 366 -27.55 -2.42 -7.62
CA TRP A 366 -27.28 -1.09 -7.05
C TRP A 366 -26.44 -0.25 -7.99
N THR A 367 -26.73 1.04 -8.05
CA THR A 367 -25.88 2.00 -8.77
C THR A 367 -24.54 2.15 -8.05
N ASP A 368 -23.56 2.74 -8.74
CA ASP A 368 -22.27 3.04 -8.12
C ASP A 368 -22.42 4.00 -6.93
N GLU A 369 -23.25 5.02 -7.08
CA GLU A 369 -23.55 6.01 -6.03
C GLU A 369 -24.18 5.38 -4.78
N GLU A 370 -25.13 4.45 -4.95
CA GLU A 370 -25.80 3.75 -3.84
C GLU A 370 -24.81 2.90 -3.03
N PHE A 371 -23.89 2.22 -3.73
CA PHE A 371 -22.85 1.42 -3.09
C PHE A 371 -21.80 2.29 -2.38
N GLU A 372 -21.29 3.33 -3.05
CA GLU A 372 -20.32 4.24 -2.47
C GLU A 372 -20.88 4.97 -1.25
N PHE A 373 -22.18 5.32 -1.26
CA PHE A 373 -22.83 5.87 -0.09
C PHE A 373 -22.79 4.88 1.08
N ALA A 374 -23.24 3.64 0.89
CA ALA A 374 -23.23 2.63 1.95
C ALA A 374 -21.82 2.32 2.47
N ASP A 375 -20.82 2.22 1.59
CA ASP A 375 -19.44 1.96 1.98
C ASP A 375 -18.82 3.17 2.71
N SER A 376 -19.13 4.40 2.29
CA SER A 376 -18.68 5.60 2.98
C SER A 376 -19.27 5.73 4.39
N VAL A 377 -20.52 5.33 4.59
CA VAL A 377 -21.14 5.28 5.92
C VAL A 377 -20.44 4.21 6.76
N ARG A 378 -20.23 3.00 6.21
CA ARG A 378 -19.49 1.93 6.89
C ARG A 378 -18.10 2.36 7.34
N LEU A 379 -17.34 3.05 6.49
CA LEU A 379 -15.99 3.52 6.78
C LEU A 379 -15.94 4.59 7.89
N LYS A 380 -17.05 5.30 8.13
CA LYS A 380 -17.15 6.32 9.21
C LYS A 380 -17.52 5.73 10.57
N PHE A 381 -18.01 4.48 10.62
CA PHE A 381 -18.35 3.82 11.87
C PHE A 381 -17.13 3.06 12.41
N TYR A 382 -16.62 3.48 13.56
CA TYR A 382 -15.72 2.68 14.38
C TYR A 382 -16.55 1.62 15.11
N GLY A 383 -16.51 0.36 14.64
CA GLY A 383 -17.21 -0.79 15.24
C GLY A 383 -18.34 -1.38 14.38
N ARG A 384 -19.36 -1.95 15.04
CA ARG A 384 -20.48 -2.61 14.32
C ARG A 384 -21.36 -1.56 13.64
N MET A 385 -21.45 -1.64 12.32
CA MET A 385 -22.29 -0.75 11.50
C MET A 385 -23.78 -0.84 11.88
N ASP A 386 -24.38 0.31 12.13
CA ASP A 386 -25.83 0.45 12.30
C ASP A 386 -26.52 0.56 10.93
N TRP A 387 -27.00 -0.59 10.45
CA TRP A 387 -27.66 -0.69 9.15
C TRP A 387 -29.03 0.00 9.11
N ASN A 388 -29.68 0.22 10.25
CA ASN A 388 -30.96 0.94 10.28
C ASN A 388 -30.73 2.44 10.11
N LEU A 389 -29.67 2.97 10.74
CA LEU A 389 -29.27 4.35 10.56
C LEU A 389 -28.81 4.63 9.12
N CYS A 390 -27.97 3.75 8.56
CA CYS A 390 -27.55 3.84 7.15
C CYS A 390 -28.74 3.78 6.18
N LEU A 391 -29.74 2.91 6.45
CA LEU A 391 -30.95 2.83 5.64
C LEU A 391 -31.74 4.14 5.70
N LYS A 392 -31.94 4.69 6.91
CA LYS A 392 -32.65 5.94 7.12
C LYS A 392 -31.99 7.09 6.38
N ASP A 393 -30.68 7.22 6.50
CA ASP A 393 -29.92 8.26 5.80
C ASP A 393 -29.98 8.07 4.28
N GLY A 394 -29.91 6.83 3.80
CA GLY A 394 -30.04 6.53 2.37
C GLY A 394 -31.43 6.81 1.80
N HIS A 395 -32.50 6.66 2.59
CA HIS A 395 -33.84 7.09 2.21
C HIS A 395 -33.95 8.60 2.06
N THR A 396 -33.28 9.39 2.90
CA THR A 396 -33.26 10.87 2.73
C THR A 396 -32.59 11.32 1.43
N LYS A 397 -31.78 10.45 0.81
CA LYS A 397 -31.05 10.68 -0.44
C LYS A 397 -31.62 9.90 -1.63
N ASP A 398 -32.80 9.28 -1.47
CA ASP A 398 -33.46 8.47 -2.50
C ASP A 398 -32.65 7.24 -2.99
N TYR A 399 -31.66 6.76 -2.23
CA TYR A 399 -30.78 5.63 -2.62
C TYR A 399 -31.37 4.23 -2.37
N PHE A 400 -32.14 4.06 -1.29
CA PHE A 400 -32.58 2.73 -0.84
C PHE A 400 -34.10 2.55 -0.85
N LEU A 401 -34.80 3.23 -1.76
CA LEU A 401 -36.27 3.25 -1.84
C LEU A 401 -36.90 1.84 -1.91
N ASN A 402 -36.18 0.86 -2.43
CA ASN A 402 -36.64 -0.53 -2.57
C ASN A 402 -36.35 -1.43 -1.36
N LEU A 403 -35.67 -0.92 -0.32
CA LEU A 403 -35.26 -1.68 0.84
C LEU A 403 -36.04 -1.23 2.07
N GLY A 404 -36.74 -2.17 2.71
CA GLY A 404 -37.59 -1.89 3.87
C GLY A 404 -36.92 -2.06 5.24
N THR A 405 -35.77 -2.74 5.32
CA THR A 405 -35.12 -3.03 6.61
C THR A 405 -33.60 -2.96 6.53
N GLY A 406 -32.94 -2.60 7.64
CA GLY A 406 -31.47 -2.59 7.72
C GLY A 406 -30.86 -3.97 7.46
N ALA A 407 -31.56 -5.06 7.79
CA ALA A 407 -31.12 -6.42 7.47
C ALA A 407 -31.08 -6.70 5.95
N SER A 408 -32.09 -6.21 5.21
CA SER A 408 -32.11 -6.28 3.75
C SER A 408 -30.98 -5.44 3.12
N LEU A 409 -30.72 -4.26 3.68
CA LEU A 409 -29.59 -3.40 3.26
C LEU A 409 -28.25 -4.10 3.45
N LYS A 410 -28.00 -4.64 4.64
CA LYS A 410 -26.78 -5.40 4.97
C LYS A 410 -26.55 -6.54 3.98
N THR A 411 -27.56 -7.37 3.77
CA THR A 411 -27.47 -8.55 2.90
C THR A 411 -27.16 -8.14 1.46
N THR A 412 -27.83 -7.10 0.97
CA THR A 412 -27.64 -6.60 -0.40
C THR A 412 -26.25 -5.97 -0.57
N PHE A 413 -25.80 -5.18 0.40
CA PHE A 413 -24.47 -4.57 0.40
C PHE A 413 -23.37 -5.63 0.30
N TYR A 414 -23.38 -6.66 1.14
CA TYR A 414 -22.33 -7.69 1.12
C TYR A 414 -22.37 -8.52 -0.17
N LYS A 415 -23.55 -8.78 -0.73
CA LYS A 415 -23.69 -9.42 -2.04
C LYS A 415 -23.03 -8.58 -3.13
N GLN A 416 -23.32 -7.28 -3.16
CA GLN A 416 -22.74 -6.35 -4.15
C GLN A 416 -21.23 -6.16 -3.96
N ARG A 417 -20.77 -6.07 -2.71
CA ARG A 417 -19.35 -5.94 -2.37
C ARG A 417 -18.56 -7.16 -2.83
N LYS A 418 -19.11 -8.36 -2.67
CA LYS A 418 -18.48 -9.60 -3.17
C LYS A 418 -18.31 -9.57 -4.69
N ILE A 419 -19.34 -9.13 -5.42
CA ILE A 419 -19.30 -8.99 -6.89
C ILE A 419 -18.23 -7.96 -7.30
N ARG A 420 -18.18 -6.80 -6.65
CA ARG A 420 -17.15 -5.80 -6.96
C ARG A 420 -15.74 -6.27 -6.64
N LEU A 421 -15.54 -6.96 -5.52
CA LEU A 421 -14.22 -7.50 -5.18
C LEU A 421 -13.76 -8.58 -6.17
N SER A 422 -14.66 -9.37 -6.74
CA SER A 422 -14.31 -10.26 -7.85
C SER A 422 -13.95 -9.50 -9.12
N ASP A 423 -14.67 -8.41 -9.43
CA ASP A 423 -14.37 -7.56 -10.60
C ASP A 423 -13.00 -6.85 -10.42
N TYR A 424 -12.69 -6.33 -9.23
CA TYR A 424 -11.39 -5.71 -8.93
C TYR A 424 -10.23 -6.72 -8.90
N ARG A 425 -10.46 -7.96 -8.48
CA ARG A 425 -9.44 -9.02 -8.60
C ARG A 425 -9.15 -9.34 -10.07
N LEU A 426 -10.16 -9.28 -10.93
CA LEU A 426 -9.97 -9.44 -12.37
C LEU A 426 -9.17 -8.28 -12.97
N ILE A 427 -9.44 -7.05 -12.54
CA ILE A 427 -8.74 -5.83 -12.99
C ILE A 427 -7.32 -5.76 -12.43
N ALA A 428 -7.06 -6.22 -11.20
CA ALA A 428 -5.71 -6.24 -10.62
C ALA A 428 -4.80 -7.34 -11.21
N LEU A 429 -5.36 -8.22 -12.04
CA LEU A 429 -4.65 -9.25 -12.81
C LEU A 429 -4.45 -8.84 -14.28
N ILE A 430 -4.94 -7.66 -14.68
CA ILE A 430 -4.70 -6.99 -15.97
C ILE A 430 -3.73 -5.85 -15.69
#